data_AF-A0A5N6PFX3-F1
#
_entry.id   AF-A0A5N6PFX3-F1
#
_cell.length_a   1.000
_cell.length_b   1.000
_cell.length_c   1.000
_cell.angle_alpha   90.00
_cell.angle_beta   90.00
_cell.angle_gamma   90.00
#
_symmetry.space_group_name_H-M   'P 1'
#
loop_
_entity.id
_entity.type
_entity.pdbx_description
1 polymer ?
#
loop_
_entity_poly.entity_id
_entity_poly.type
_entity_poly.pdbx_seq_one_letter_code
_entity_poly.pdbx_strand_id
1 'polypeptide(L)'
;MASINFNPFGENWFKKPPNPLQPINLYSLAESLNPFKPHPQSDSPFAAISISNPFNKKPEISPESKRPKPGFYKKMLEQFYWESENRPDYRHTPEVERILNEDPIFEKKENPTQEEIEENERWLKEFRESPVVKFLARAEEVLDEINEMELKENSEPFRWEDKKYWKSIPHVIGPDGRPMPRKAIKTKKESDDKFWDFAKQFFFGLWGFRQRPYPPGRPIDVAQAIGYKRLEKRYYDFIMRSGGWYYKDRIGRTRGPCELIQLKTAWGAGIIDKYTFIWGEDMDEWVPIGMIYGMERAVATWEVRLGAAATAFLHKLQKGIPPWVPLKGFEKKSRKQLQDEAYESKRRDLAVLEANDGIWPGVRIPSHALFLWASGSELTSILEQDHMPNKFIPKDMRKQLQKAIPGLRPWEVLSVEQAMDQITYGGEWYREPLGAFTTGPPYIQDWNEDVEDFIDSYQQFTELMCEFLEETIPGFNKVLDKVDAEAEAKYRRRLESGKRKIEAIKRARQPQRVDPNEDDDL
;
A
#
# COMPACT_ATOMS: atom_id res chain seq x y z
N MET A 1 48.11 30.77 3.86
CA MET A 1 48.65 31.58 2.75
C MET A 1 48.54 30.72 1.48
N ALA A 2 47.31 30.52 1.02
CA ALA A 2 46.70 31.27 -0.08
C ALA A 2 47.20 30.81 -1.46
N SER A 3 46.45 29.90 -2.07
CA SER A 3 46.14 29.99 -3.50
C SER A 3 44.68 29.56 -3.67
N ILE A 4 43.82 30.57 -3.60
CA ILE A 4 42.42 30.51 -4.00
C ILE A 4 42.44 30.36 -5.53
N ASN A 5 41.94 29.24 -6.05
CA ASN A 5 41.72 29.08 -7.47
C ASN A 5 40.23 29.28 -7.77
N PHE A 6 39.91 30.46 -8.32
CA PHE A 6 38.61 30.77 -8.88
C PHE A 6 38.54 30.21 -10.30
N ASN A 7 37.80 29.12 -10.50
CA ASN A 7 37.28 28.77 -11.82
C ASN A 7 35.74 28.70 -11.73
N PRO A 8 35.01 29.68 -12.29
CA PRO A 8 33.58 29.59 -12.49
C PRO A 8 33.31 28.82 -13.78
N PHE A 9 32.40 27.83 -13.74
CA PHE A 9 31.97 27.00 -14.88
C PHE A 9 33.00 25.95 -15.36
N GLY A 10 32.99 24.77 -14.71
CA GLY A 10 33.74 23.61 -15.17
C GLY A 10 33.81 22.44 -14.21
N GLU A 11 32.72 22.13 -13.50
CA GLU A 11 32.66 20.85 -12.77
C GLU A 11 32.23 19.73 -13.74
N ASN A 12 33.20 18.86 -14.05
CA ASN A 12 32.96 17.58 -14.71
C ASN A 12 31.90 16.78 -13.92
N TRP A 13 30.75 16.56 -14.55
CA TRP A 13 29.58 15.88 -13.97
C TRP A 13 29.82 14.42 -13.55
N PHE A 14 30.97 13.86 -13.91
CA PHE A 14 31.34 12.48 -13.66
C PHE A 14 32.67 12.44 -12.90
N LYS A 15 32.60 12.59 -11.57
CA LYS A 15 33.60 11.92 -10.73
C LYS A 15 33.45 10.43 -11.01
N LYS A 16 34.53 9.76 -11.43
CA LYS A 16 34.58 8.30 -11.47
C LYS A 16 34.03 7.79 -10.13
N PRO A 17 33.03 6.89 -10.11
CA PRO A 17 32.74 6.17 -8.89
C PRO A 17 34.06 5.53 -8.41
N PRO A 18 34.32 5.41 -7.10
CA PRO A 18 35.40 4.56 -6.65
C PRO A 18 35.21 3.18 -7.29
N ASN A 19 36.08 2.85 -8.24
CA ASN A 19 36.14 1.56 -8.92
C ASN A 19 36.29 0.46 -7.84
N PRO A 20 35.71 -0.72 -8.05
CA PRO A 20 36.11 -1.53 -9.19
C PRO A 20 34.95 -2.10 -10.01
N LEU A 21 35.21 -2.26 -11.31
CA LEU A 21 34.66 -3.30 -12.18
C LEU A 21 33.45 -4.04 -11.58
N GLN A 22 32.23 -3.73 -12.02
CA GLN A 22 31.24 -4.79 -12.09
C GLN A 22 31.81 -5.76 -13.13
N PRO A 23 32.30 -6.95 -12.72
CA PRO A 23 32.70 -7.92 -13.71
C PRO A 23 31.45 -8.22 -14.54
N ILE A 24 31.69 -8.51 -15.81
CA ILE A 24 30.83 -9.26 -16.74
C ILE A 24 29.70 -9.93 -15.97
N ASN A 25 28.45 -9.73 -16.41
CA ASN A 25 27.26 -10.36 -15.84
C ASN A 25 27.30 -11.89 -16.07
N LEU A 26 28.25 -12.55 -15.42
CA LEU A 26 28.46 -13.98 -15.29
C LEU A 26 27.54 -14.53 -14.20
N TYR A 27 26.68 -13.71 -13.58
CA TYR A 27 25.81 -14.17 -12.50
C TYR A 27 24.89 -15.31 -12.97
N SER A 28 24.29 -15.17 -14.15
CA SER A 28 23.44 -16.22 -14.76
C SER A 28 24.24 -17.38 -15.39
N LEU A 29 25.48 -17.13 -15.82
CA LEU A 29 26.36 -18.12 -16.46
C LEU A 29 27.21 -18.91 -15.45
N ALA A 30 27.51 -18.34 -14.28
CA ALA A 30 28.27 -18.96 -13.19
C ALA A 30 27.35 -19.66 -12.17
N GLU A 31 26.10 -19.23 -12.01
CA GLU A 31 25.08 -20.05 -11.32
C GLU A 31 24.85 -21.39 -12.03
N SER A 32 24.98 -21.43 -13.37
CA SER A 32 24.81 -22.65 -14.17
C SER A 32 26.09 -23.48 -14.32
N LEU A 33 27.27 -22.94 -13.98
CA LEU A 33 28.58 -23.58 -14.24
C LEU A 33 29.46 -23.80 -12.99
N ASN A 34 29.04 -23.41 -11.78
CA ASN A 34 29.80 -23.66 -10.55
C ASN A 34 29.47 -25.04 -9.93
N PRO A 35 30.36 -26.05 -10.02
CA PRO A 35 30.12 -27.36 -9.41
C PRO A 35 30.50 -27.41 -7.92
N PHE A 36 31.01 -26.31 -7.34
CA PHE A 36 31.52 -26.23 -5.97
C PHE A 36 30.67 -25.37 -5.02
N LYS A 37 29.62 -24.69 -5.52
CA LYS A 37 28.59 -24.15 -4.61
C LYS A 37 27.67 -25.31 -4.23
N PRO A 38 27.43 -25.59 -2.94
CA PRO A 38 26.28 -26.41 -2.59
C PRO A 38 25.06 -25.70 -3.19
N HIS A 39 24.36 -26.37 -4.11
CA HIS A 39 22.98 -26.01 -4.38
C HIS A 39 22.32 -25.87 -3.01
N PRO A 40 21.65 -24.74 -2.68
CA PRO A 40 20.74 -24.77 -1.56
C PRO A 40 19.76 -25.88 -1.92
N GLN A 41 19.85 -27.02 -1.22
CA GLN A 41 18.82 -28.02 -1.25
C GLN A 41 17.56 -27.28 -0.84
N SER A 42 16.70 -26.99 -1.82
CA SER A 42 15.45 -26.31 -1.63
C SER A 42 14.48 -27.28 -0.95
N ASP A 43 14.78 -27.65 0.28
CA ASP A 43 13.92 -28.41 1.19
C ASP A 43 13.58 -27.52 2.38
N SER A 44 12.97 -26.37 2.09
CA SER A 44 12.25 -25.61 3.11
C SER A 44 11.03 -24.95 2.47
N PRO A 45 9.84 -25.58 2.52
CA PRO A 45 8.62 -24.90 2.14
C PRO A 45 8.43 -23.71 3.10
N PHE A 46 7.94 -22.61 2.53
CA PHE A 46 7.64 -21.30 3.12
C PHE A 46 6.62 -21.33 4.31
N ALA A 47 6.40 -22.50 4.92
CA ALA A 47 5.47 -22.79 6.00
C ALA A 47 6.00 -23.82 7.02
N ALA A 48 7.32 -24.06 7.10
CA ALA A 48 7.88 -24.86 8.18
C ALA A 48 8.10 -23.98 9.41
N ILE A 49 7.08 -23.91 10.28
CA ILE A 49 7.29 -23.67 11.71
C ILE A 49 8.47 -24.54 12.13
N SER A 50 9.48 -23.94 12.77
CA SER A 50 10.64 -24.58 13.37
C SER A 50 10.31 -25.93 14.02
N ILE A 51 10.37 -27.02 13.26
CA ILE A 51 10.52 -28.35 13.80
C ILE A 51 12.02 -28.54 13.85
N SER A 52 12.58 -28.49 15.06
CA SER A 52 13.96 -28.84 15.30
C SER A 52 14.30 -30.14 14.60
N ASN A 53 15.33 -30.11 13.76
CA ASN A 53 15.88 -31.26 13.05
C ASN A 53 15.93 -32.49 13.97
N PRO A 54 15.22 -33.61 13.69
CA PRO A 54 15.11 -34.74 14.62
C PRO A 54 16.45 -35.50 14.83
N PHE A 55 17.51 -35.11 14.13
CA PHE A 55 18.83 -35.74 14.17
C PHE A 55 19.91 -34.95 14.90
N ASN A 56 19.62 -33.78 15.49
CA ASN A 56 20.58 -33.13 16.37
C ASN A 56 20.58 -33.78 17.76
N LYS A 57 21.61 -34.58 18.03
CA LYS A 57 21.93 -35.12 19.36
C LYS A 57 21.88 -33.99 20.38
N LYS A 58 21.04 -34.15 21.40
CA LYS A 58 21.00 -33.26 22.57
C LYS A 58 22.39 -33.26 23.22
N PRO A 59 23.01 -32.10 23.50
CA PRO A 59 24.21 -32.08 24.33
C PRO A 59 23.85 -32.60 25.73
N GLU A 60 24.70 -33.46 26.27
CA GLU A 60 24.54 -34.03 27.61
C GLU A 60 24.50 -32.91 28.66
N ILE A 61 23.51 -33.02 29.56
CA ILE A 61 23.24 -32.03 30.59
C ILE A 61 24.27 -32.21 31.72
N SER A 62 25.15 -31.23 31.91
CA SER A 62 25.98 -31.13 33.12
C SER A 62 25.10 -30.79 34.34
N PRO A 63 25.41 -31.33 35.54
CA PRO A 63 24.51 -31.33 36.70
C PRO A 63 24.50 -30.03 37.52
N GLU A 64 24.64 -28.85 36.89
CA GLU A 64 24.57 -27.56 37.58
C GLU A 64 23.66 -26.56 36.84
N SER A 65 22.34 -26.72 36.94
CA SER A 65 21.40 -25.59 36.82
C SER A 65 20.03 -25.94 37.41
N LYS A 66 19.84 -25.69 38.72
CA LYS A 66 18.55 -25.82 39.43
C LYS A 66 17.59 -24.65 39.14
N ARG A 67 17.32 -24.35 37.87
CA ARG A 67 16.18 -23.53 37.44
C ARG A 67 15.51 -24.23 36.27
N PRO A 68 14.18 -24.46 36.27
CA PRO A 68 13.51 -25.02 35.10
C PRO A 68 13.73 -24.04 33.95
N LYS A 69 14.48 -24.46 32.92
CA LYS A 69 14.65 -23.66 31.69
C LYS A 69 13.24 -23.38 31.15
N PRO A 70 12.88 -22.12 30.86
CA PRO A 70 11.55 -21.82 30.33
C PRO A 70 11.30 -22.64 29.06
N GLY A 71 10.07 -23.17 28.93
CA GLY A 71 9.65 -23.94 27.75
C GLY A 71 9.76 -23.10 26.47
N PHE A 72 9.80 -23.76 25.31
CA PHE A 72 9.99 -23.11 24.00
C PHE A 72 9.06 -21.92 23.77
N TYR A 73 7.75 -22.11 23.97
CA TYR A 73 6.75 -21.03 23.83
C TYR A 73 6.90 -19.92 24.86
N LYS A 74 7.36 -20.24 26.08
CA LYS A 74 7.60 -19.22 27.11
C LYS A 74 8.80 -18.33 26.74
N LYS A 75 9.87 -18.91 26.19
CA LYS A 75 10.99 -18.15 25.65
C LYS A 75 10.59 -17.27 24.46
N MET A 76 9.76 -17.80 23.57
CA MET A 76 9.24 -17.06 22.42
C MET A 76 8.37 -15.88 22.85
N LEU A 77 7.55 -16.07 23.90
CA LEU A 77 6.75 -15.01 24.51
C LEU A 77 7.62 -13.94 25.20
N GLU A 78 8.60 -14.37 26.01
CA GLU A 78 9.57 -13.47 26.64
C GLU A 78 10.34 -12.65 25.59
N GLN A 79 10.73 -13.28 24.47
CA GLN A 79 11.34 -12.61 23.33
C GLN A 79 10.38 -11.62 22.65
N PHE A 80 9.11 -11.98 22.44
CA PHE A 80 8.11 -11.09 21.86
C PHE A 80 7.86 -9.82 22.71
N TYR A 81 7.77 -9.98 24.03
CA TYR A 81 7.65 -8.84 24.94
C TYR A 81 8.90 -7.97 24.91
N TRP A 82 10.09 -8.59 24.95
CA TRP A 82 11.36 -7.87 24.83
C TRP A 82 11.49 -7.11 23.51
N GLU A 83 11.07 -7.69 22.38
CA GLU A 83 11.05 -7.04 21.07
C GLU A 83 10.01 -5.90 21.01
N SER A 84 8.90 -6.03 21.73
CA SER A 84 7.87 -4.99 21.80
C SER A 84 8.33 -3.76 22.58
N GLU A 85 9.13 -3.97 23.63
CA GLU A 85 9.76 -2.92 24.43
C GLU A 85 10.94 -2.26 23.70
N ASN A 86 11.85 -3.07 23.15
CA ASN A 86 13.15 -2.58 22.66
C ASN A 86 13.19 -2.30 21.15
N ARG A 87 12.31 -2.92 20.35
CA ARG A 87 12.24 -2.80 18.88
C ARG A 87 13.62 -2.86 18.21
N PRO A 88 14.34 -3.98 18.32
CA PRO A 88 15.68 -4.12 17.77
C PRO A 88 15.67 -3.90 16.24
N ASP A 89 16.65 -3.16 15.74
CA ASP A 89 16.85 -2.98 14.31
C ASP A 89 17.94 -3.92 13.79
N TYR A 90 17.51 -5.05 13.23
CA TYR A 90 18.41 -6.10 12.74
C TYR A 90 19.26 -5.66 11.53
N ARG A 91 18.87 -4.58 10.85
CA ARG A 91 19.53 -4.04 9.65
C ARG A 91 20.92 -3.48 9.90
N HIS A 92 21.26 -3.23 11.15
CA HIS A 92 22.53 -2.63 11.58
C HIS A 92 23.34 -3.57 12.48
N THR A 93 23.13 -4.88 12.34
CA THR A 93 23.94 -5.89 13.03
C THR A 93 25.32 -6.02 12.36
N PRO A 94 26.37 -6.38 13.11
CA PRO A 94 27.72 -6.51 12.55
C PRO A 94 27.80 -7.60 11.46
N GLU A 95 26.96 -8.63 11.52
CA GLU A 95 26.86 -9.66 10.48
C GLU A 95 26.31 -9.08 9.16
N VAL A 96 25.27 -8.26 9.24
CA VAL A 96 24.73 -7.55 8.07
C VAL A 96 25.74 -6.57 7.49
N GLU A 97 26.50 -5.87 8.33
CA GLU A 97 27.58 -4.99 7.86
C GLU A 97 28.71 -5.77 7.18
N ARG A 98 29.01 -7.00 7.63
CA ARG A 98 29.97 -7.88 6.94
C ARG A 98 29.46 -8.28 5.56
N ILE A 99 28.24 -8.81 5.47
CA ILE A 99 27.61 -9.23 4.20
C ILE A 99 27.55 -8.06 3.20
N LEU A 100 27.20 -6.85 3.65
CA LEU A 100 27.14 -5.68 2.79
C LEU A 100 28.51 -5.20 2.27
N ASN A 101 29.59 -5.50 2.98
CA ASN A 101 30.96 -5.12 2.62
C ASN A 101 31.73 -6.25 1.91
N GLU A 102 31.21 -7.47 1.93
CA GLU A 102 31.75 -8.62 1.21
C GLU A 102 31.48 -8.49 -0.30
N ASP A 103 32.47 -8.88 -1.11
CA ASP A 103 32.31 -8.87 -2.55
C ASP A 103 31.53 -10.14 -2.96
N PRO A 104 30.38 -10.02 -3.65
CA PRO A 104 29.50 -11.16 -3.91
C PRO A 104 30.10 -12.22 -4.87
N ILE A 105 31.23 -11.90 -5.49
CA ILE A 105 31.83 -12.66 -6.59
C ILE A 105 33.14 -13.33 -6.17
N PHE A 106 33.86 -12.72 -5.23
CA PHE A 106 35.17 -13.22 -4.79
C PHE A 106 35.15 -13.43 -3.29
N GLU A 107 35.38 -14.68 -2.88
CA GLU A 107 35.55 -15.01 -1.47
C GLU A 107 36.83 -14.35 -0.94
N LYS A 108 36.68 -13.44 0.02
CA LYS A 108 37.82 -12.87 0.74
C LYS A 108 38.29 -13.88 1.78
N LYS A 109 39.37 -14.59 1.50
CA LYS A 109 40.06 -15.38 2.54
C LYS A 109 40.65 -14.43 3.59
N GLU A 110 40.44 -14.72 4.88
CA GLU A 110 40.87 -13.84 5.97
C GLU A 110 42.40 -13.75 6.14
N ASN A 111 43.18 -14.73 5.65
CA ASN A 111 44.64 -14.75 5.71
C ASN A 111 45.27 -15.45 4.48
N PRO A 112 45.34 -14.79 3.31
CA PRO A 112 45.97 -15.37 2.13
C PRO A 112 47.50 -15.45 2.29
N THR A 113 48.10 -16.56 1.89
CA THR A 113 49.57 -16.70 1.79
C THR A 113 50.10 -15.90 0.59
N GLN A 114 51.37 -15.47 0.62
CA GLN A 114 51.97 -14.70 -0.48
C GLN A 114 51.91 -15.43 -1.83
N GLU A 115 52.08 -16.76 -1.81
CA GLU A 115 51.99 -17.61 -3.01
C GLU A 115 50.56 -17.60 -3.60
N GLU A 116 49.52 -17.72 -2.77
CA GLU A 116 48.13 -17.66 -3.24
C GLU A 116 47.75 -16.30 -3.84
N ILE A 117 48.32 -15.21 -3.31
CA ILE A 117 48.10 -13.85 -3.86
C ILE A 117 48.71 -13.77 -5.26
N GLU A 118 49.95 -14.23 -5.42
CA GLU A 118 50.63 -14.24 -6.72
C GLU A 118 49.92 -15.14 -7.75
N GLU A 119 49.44 -16.31 -7.33
CA GLU A 119 48.66 -17.21 -8.18
C GLU A 119 47.34 -16.57 -8.62
N ASN A 120 46.60 -15.95 -7.69
CA ASN A 120 45.38 -15.22 -8.01
C ASN A 120 45.65 -14.06 -8.97
N GLU A 121 46.74 -13.32 -8.79
CA GLU A 121 47.13 -12.24 -9.70
C GLU A 121 47.47 -12.75 -11.10
N ARG A 122 48.19 -13.88 -11.20
CA ARG A 122 48.51 -14.52 -12.49
C ARG A 122 47.24 -14.99 -13.18
N TRP A 123 46.37 -15.69 -12.45
CA TRP A 123 45.08 -16.15 -12.96
C TRP A 123 44.21 -14.97 -13.41
N LEU A 124 44.15 -13.87 -12.66
CA LEU A 124 43.40 -12.66 -13.05
C LEU A 124 43.97 -12.01 -14.31
N LYS A 125 45.30 -12.02 -14.50
CA LYS A 125 45.94 -11.52 -15.72
C LYS A 125 45.58 -12.40 -16.92
N GLU A 126 45.73 -13.71 -16.80
CA GLU A 126 45.35 -14.67 -17.86
C GLU A 126 43.86 -14.57 -18.21
N PHE A 127 43.01 -14.47 -17.19
CA PHE A 127 41.57 -14.28 -17.35
C PHE A 127 41.27 -12.99 -18.14
N ARG A 128 41.87 -11.85 -17.76
CA ARG A 128 41.70 -10.58 -18.48
C ARG A 128 42.29 -10.60 -19.89
N GLU A 129 43.33 -11.37 -20.12
CA GLU A 129 43.98 -11.49 -21.42
C GLU A 129 43.23 -12.38 -22.40
N SER A 130 42.39 -13.29 -21.88
CA SER A 130 41.53 -14.17 -22.68
C SER A 130 40.74 -13.39 -23.74
N PRO A 131 40.78 -13.80 -25.02
CA PRO A 131 40.02 -13.16 -26.09
C PRO A 131 38.51 -13.08 -25.81
N VAL A 132 37.96 -14.10 -25.15
CA VAL A 132 36.53 -14.15 -24.78
C VAL A 132 36.20 -13.07 -23.76
N VAL A 133 37.04 -12.91 -22.74
CA VAL A 133 36.84 -11.89 -21.69
C VAL A 133 37.01 -10.48 -22.26
N LYS A 134 37.98 -10.26 -23.15
CA LYS A 134 38.13 -8.99 -23.89
C LYS A 134 36.90 -8.68 -24.76
N PHE A 135 36.36 -9.69 -25.44
CA PHE A 135 35.14 -9.53 -26.22
C PHE A 135 33.94 -9.18 -25.33
N LEU A 136 33.74 -9.87 -24.21
CA LEU A 136 32.68 -9.58 -23.26
C LEU A 136 32.83 -8.19 -22.64
N ALA A 137 34.04 -7.80 -22.24
CA ALA A 137 34.32 -6.45 -21.74
C ALA A 137 33.97 -5.39 -22.79
N ARG A 138 34.36 -5.61 -24.06
CA ARG A 138 33.99 -4.71 -25.16
C ARG A 138 32.48 -4.67 -25.42
N ALA A 139 31.80 -5.80 -25.29
CA ALA A 139 30.34 -5.85 -25.42
C ALA A 139 29.65 -5.02 -24.32
N GLU A 140 30.14 -5.09 -23.08
CA GLU A 140 29.63 -4.26 -21.98
C GLU A 140 29.91 -2.77 -22.21
N GLU A 141 31.09 -2.39 -22.70
CA GLU A 141 31.38 -1.00 -23.07
C GLU A 141 30.41 -0.47 -24.15
N VAL A 142 30.13 -1.29 -25.17
CA VAL A 142 29.17 -0.93 -26.24
C VAL A 142 27.76 -0.77 -25.67
N LEU A 143 27.34 -1.64 -24.74
CA LEU A 143 26.04 -1.50 -24.08
C LEU A 143 25.97 -0.25 -23.18
N ASP A 144 27.06 0.12 -22.51
CA ASP A 144 27.17 1.38 -21.77
C ASP A 144 27.05 2.59 -22.71
N GLU A 145 27.75 2.59 -23.84
CA GLU A 145 27.67 3.63 -24.86
C GLU A 145 26.23 3.77 -25.42
N ILE A 146 25.56 2.65 -25.72
CA ILE A 146 24.16 2.64 -26.17
C ILE A 146 23.25 3.23 -25.10
N ASN A 147 23.39 2.80 -23.84
CA ASN A 147 22.58 3.32 -22.75
C ASN A 147 22.80 4.82 -22.53
N GLU A 148 24.05 5.29 -22.61
CA GLU A 148 24.37 6.72 -22.55
C GLU A 148 23.73 7.51 -23.68
N MET A 149 23.76 6.98 -24.91
CA MET A 149 23.08 7.59 -26.05
C MET A 149 21.57 7.70 -25.79
N GLU A 150 20.93 6.63 -25.31
CA GLU A 150 19.49 6.65 -24.98
C GLU A 150 19.15 7.63 -23.85
N LEU A 151 20.00 7.76 -22.83
CA LEU A 151 19.83 8.72 -21.75
C LEU A 151 19.97 10.16 -22.23
N LYS A 152 20.98 10.45 -23.06
CA LYS A 152 21.19 11.76 -23.68
C LYS A 152 19.99 12.13 -24.55
N GLU A 153 19.53 11.19 -25.36
CA GLU A 153 18.36 11.37 -26.21
C GLU A 153 17.08 11.70 -25.42
N ASN A 154 16.89 11.09 -24.26
CA ASN A 154 15.70 11.29 -23.43
C ASN A 154 15.92 12.28 -22.27
N SER A 155 16.99 13.06 -22.31
CA SER A 155 17.36 13.98 -21.23
C SER A 155 16.38 15.15 -21.07
N GLU A 156 15.69 15.55 -22.14
CA GLU A 156 14.76 16.68 -22.14
C GLU A 156 13.41 16.32 -22.77
N PRO A 157 12.28 16.54 -22.06
CA PRO A 157 10.96 16.43 -22.66
C PRO A 157 10.63 17.60 -23.58
N PHE A 158 9.68 17.37 -24.49
CA PHE A 158 9.09 18.36 -25.39
C PHE A 158 8.61 19.62 -24.65
N ARG A 159 7.94 19.42 -23.51
CA ARG A 159 7.37 20.51 -22.71
C ARG A 159 8.44 21.15 -21.84
N TRP A 160 8.70 22.43 -22.09
CA TRP A 160 9.68 23.21 -21.33
C TRP A 160 9.32 23.30 -19.83
N GLU A 161 8.02 23.33 -19.49
CA GLU A 161 7.52 23.39 -18.10
C GLU A 161 7.99 22.19 -17.27
N ASP A 162 8.11 21.01 -17.89
CA ASP A 162 8.42 19.76 -17.23
C ASP A 162 9.93 19.47 -17.19
N LYS A 163 10.77 20.24 -17.90
CA LYS A 163 12.23 20.01 -17.97
C LYS A 163 12.89 19.99 -16.59
N LYS A 164 12.54 20.94 -15.71
CA LYS A 164 13.09 21.01 -14.35
C LYS A 164 12.67 19.79 -13.52
N TYR A 165 11.41 19.38 -13.66
CA TYR A 165 10.87 18.21 -12.99
C TYR A 165 11.59 16.95 -13.48
N TRP A 166 11.70 16.76 -14.79
CA TRP A 166 12.34 15.62 -15.43
C TRP A 166 13.79 15.43 -14.98
N LYS A 167 14.58 16.50 -14.96
CA LYS A 167 15.98 16.48 -14.48
C LYS A 167 16.11 16.13 -13.00
N SER A 168 15.09 16.41 -12.18
CA SER A 168 15.12 16.13 -10.74
C SER A 168 14.84 14.67 -10.37
N ILE A 169 14.27 13.88 -11.29
CA ILE A 169 13.93 12.48 -11.01
C ILE A 169 15.19 11.65 -11.26
N PRO A 170 15.71 10.94 -10.26
CA PRO A 170 16.86 10.06 -10.47
C PRO A 170 16.47 8.82 -11.30
N HIS A 171 17.43 8.20 -11.97
CA HIS A 171 17.17 7.01 -12.79
C HIS A 171 17.00 5.77 -11.91
N VAL A 172 16.10 4.86 -12.31
CA VAL A 172 15.97 3.55 -11.65
C VAL A 172 17.07 2.64 -12.15
N ILE A 173 17.70 1.90 -11.25
CA ILE A 173 18.76 0.96 -11.62
C ILE A 173 18.09 -0.30 -12.19
N GLY A 174 18.52 -0.68 -13.40
CA GLY A 174 18.09 -1.88 -14.10
C GLY A 174 18.58 -3.16 -13.44
N PRO A 175 18.03 -4.32 -13.83
CA PRO A 175 18.56 -5.62 -13.44
C PRO A 175 20.06 -5.75 -13.73
N ASP A 176 20.51 -5.15 -14.83
CA ASP A 176 21.91 -5.14 -15.27
C ASP A 176 22.79 -4.13 -14.51
N GLY A 177 22.29 -3.46 -13.47
CA GLY A 177 23.03 -2.43 -12.73
C GLY A 177 23.12 -1.06 -13.41
N ARG A 178 22.74 -0.96 -14.68
CA ARG A 178 22.70 0.28 -15.48
C ARG A 178 21.49 1.15 -15.15
N PRO A 179 21.60 2.48 -15.21
CA PRO A 179 20.42 3.35 -15.11
C PRO A 179 19.47 3.09 -16.28
N MET A 180 18.21 2.74 -15.99
CA MET A 180 17.19 2.54 -16.99
C MET A 180 16.82 3.87 -17.67
N PRO A 181 16.86 3.94 -19.01
CA PRO A 181 16.46 5.14 -19.74
C PRO A 181 14.93 5.29 -19.67
N ARG A 182 14.49 6.48 -19.27
CA ARG A 182 13.08 6.86 -19.29
C ARG A 182 12.78 7.50 -20.63
N LYS A 183 11.73 7.09 -21.32
CA LYS A 183 11.38 7.66 -22.63
C LYS A 183 10.71 9.01 -22.47
N ALA A 184 11.34 10.04 -23.03
CA ALA A 184 10.75 11.38 -23.10
C ALA A 184 9.90 11.55 -24.37
N ILE A 185 8.73 12.18 -24.27
CA ILE A 185 8.00 12.65 -25.45
C ILE A 185 8.78 13.83 -26.02
N LYS A 186 9.22 13.75 -27.28
CA LYS A 186 10.08 14.76 -27.91
C LYS A 186 9.28 15.74 -28.77
N THR A 187 8.21 15.27 -29.41
CA THR A 187 7.43 16.08 -30.35
C THR A 187 5.98 16.28 -29.90
N LYS A 188 5.36 17.36 -30.40
CA LYS A 188 3.92 17.61 -30.19
C LYS A 188 3.07 16.47 -30.75
N LYS A 189 3.42 15.97 -31.94
CA LYS A 189 2.71 14.88 -32.60
C LYS A 189 2.72 13.61 -31.74
N GLU A 190 3.86 13.23 -31.20
CA GLU A 190 3.96 12.11 -30.24
C GLU A 190 3.10 12.33 -28.99
N SER A 191 3.04 13.56 -28.49
CA SER A 191 2.19 13.91 -27.34
C SER A 191 0.71 13.72 -27.65
N ASP A 192 0.26 14.20 -28.81
CA ASP A 192 -1.14 14.12 -29.24
C ASP A 192 -1.52 12.66 -29.54
N ASP A 193 -0.65 11.91 -30.23
CA ASP A 193 -0.84 10.49 -30.53
C ASP A 193 -0.96 9.66 -29.25
N LYS A 194 -0.09 9.88 -28.25
CA LYS A 194 -0.17 9.20 -26.95
C LYS A 194 -1.44 9.56 -26.18
N PHE A 195 -1.85 10.83 -26.21
CA PHE A 195 -3.08 11.26 -25.55
C PHE A 195 -4.31 10.60 -26.19
N TRP A 196 -4.39 10.57 -27.52
CA TRP A 196 -5.51 9.96 -28.23
C TRP A 196 -5.53 8.43 -28.12
N ASP A 197 -4.37 7.78 -28.09
CA ASP A 197 -4.28 6.34 -27.83
C ASP A 197 -4.81 6.01 -26.43
N PHE A 198 -4.38 6.76 -25.40
CA PHE A 198 -4.95 6.64 -24.06
C PHE A 198 -6.45 6.91 -24.03
N ALA A 199 -6.91 8.01 -24.62
CA ALA A 199 -8.32 8.38 -24.61
C ALA A 199 -9.18 7.27 -25.23
N LYS A 200 -8.76 6.71 -26.37
CA LYS A 200 -9.43 5.58 -27.01
C LYS A 200 -9.50 4.37 -26.10
N GLN A 201 -8.39 3.99 -25.45
CA GLN A 201 -8.36 2.83 -24.56
C GLN A 201 -9.18 3.03 -23.28
N PHE A 202 -9.16 4.25 -22.73
CA PHE A 202 -9.97 4.63 -21.57
C PHE A 202 -11.45 4.54 -21.90
N PHE A 203 -11.89 5.16 -23.00
CA PHE A 203 -13.29 5.08 -23.44
C PHE A 203 -13.70 3.66 -23.83
N PHE A 204 -12.85 2.89 -24.52
CA PHE A 204 -13.15 1.48 -24.81
C PHE A 204 -13.32 0.65 -23.54
N GLY A 205 -12.47 0.84 -22.53
CA GLY A 205 -12.62 0.16 -21.24
C GLY A 205 -13.89 0.57 -20.50
N LEU A 206 -14.20 1.87 -20.46
CA LEU A 206 -15.42 2.39 -19.84
C LEU A 206 -16.70 1.81 -20.50
N TRP A 207 -16.61 1.48 -21.79
CA TRP A 207 -17.71 0.91 -22.57
C TRP A 207 -17.70 -0.63 -22.57
N GLY A 208 -16.85 -1.26 -21.75
CA GLY A 208 -16.76 -2.71 -21.60
C GLY A 208 -16.05 -3.44 -22.75
N PHE A 209 -15.43 -2.72 -23.68
CA PHE A 209 -14.59 -3.33 -24.71
C PHE A 209 -13.26 -3.79 -24.12
N ARG A 210 -12.73 -4.90 -24.64
CA ARG A 210 -11.42 -5.43 -24.26
C ARG A 210 -10.34 -4.39 -24.57
N GLN A 211 -9.75 -3.82 -23.52
CA GLN A 211 -8.58 -2.96 -23.66
C GLN A 211 -7.42 -3.76 -24.27
N ARG A 212 -6.65 -3.12 -25.16
CA ARG A 212 -5.42 -3.72 -25.67
C ARG A 212 -4.41 -3.80 -24.52
N PRO A 213 -3.71 -4.93 -24.33
CA PRO A 213 -2.64 -4.99 -23.34
C PRO A 213 -1.57 -3.96 -23.68
N TYR A 214 -1.12 -3.19 -22.68
CA TYR A 214 -0.06 -2.21 -22.87
C TYR A 214 1.24 -2.91 -23.32
N PRO A 215 1.97 -2.38 -24.31
CA PRO A 215 3.25 -2.94 -24.69
C PRO A 215 4.20 -2.88 -23.48
N PRO A 216 4.89 -3.98 -23.12
CA PRO A 216 5.72 -4.05 -21.91
C PRO A 216 6.88 -3.03 -21.89
N GLY A 217 7.26 -2.46 -23.05
CA GLY A 217 8.30 -1.43 -23.18
C GLY A 217 7.81 0.00 -23.46
N ARG A 218 6.50 0.26 -23.38
CA ARG A 218 5.88 1.58 -23.63
C ARG A 218 4.66 1.81 -22.72
N PRO A 219 4.84 1.98 -21.40
CA PRO A 219 3.75 2.51 -20.57
C PRO A 219 3.34 3.89 -21.11
N ILE A 220 2.03 4.11 -21.32
CA ILE A 220 1.53 5.40 -21.78
C ILE A 220 1.58 6.37 -20.59
N ASP A 221 2.66 7.16 -20.51
CA ASP A 221 2.71 8.27 -19.54
C ASP A 221 1.88 9.45 -20.08
N VAL A 222 0.57 9.38 -19.87
CA VAL A 222 -0.40 10.44 -20.20
C VAL A 222 -0.07 11.71 -19.43
N ALA A 223 0.49 11.60 -18.23
CA ALA A 223 0.86 12.76 -17.44
C ALA A 223 1.95 13.57 -18.14
N GLN A 224 2.88 12.92 -18.85
CA GLN A 224 3.84 13.61 -19.72
C GLN A 224 3.17 14.28 -20.94
N ALA A 225 2.15 13.65 -21.53
CA ALA A 225 1.41 14.23 -22.66
C ALA A 225 0.58 15.45 -22.25
N ILE A 226 -0.06 15.43 -21.08
CA ILE A 226 -0.86 16.53 -20.53
C ILE A 226 0.01 17.61 -19.86
N GLY A 227 1.19 17.23 -19.37
CA GLY A 227 2.16 18.03 -18.62
C GLY A 227 1.86 18.06 -17.12
N TYR A 228 2.86 17.76 -16.29
CA TYR A 228 2.68 17.58 -14.85
C TYR A 228 2.17 18.85 -14.16
N LYS A 229 2.71 20.02 -14.54
CA LYS A 229 2.30 21.32 -13.96
C LYS A 229 0.85 21.67 -14.28
N ARG A 230 0.37 21.31 -15.49
CA ARG A 230 -1.02 21.53 -15.90
C ARG A 230 -1.95 20.55 -15.21
N LEU A 231 -1.51 19.30 -15.06
CA LEU A 231 -2.24 18.27 -14.32
C LEU A 231 -2.45 18.70 -12.87
N GLU A 232 -1.37 19.12 -12.19
CA GLU A 232 -1.41 19.63 -10.82
C GLU A 232 -2.36 20.82 -10.68
N LYS A 233 -2.35 21.76 -11.64
CA LYS A 233 -3.28 22.90 -11.64
C LYS A 233 -4.74 22.46 -11.82
N ARG A 234 -5.02 21.55 -12.75
CA ARG A 234 -6.39 21.05 -12.99
C ARG A 234 -6.95 20.32 -11.77
N TYR A 235 -6.16 19.45 -11.14
CA TYR A 235 -6.60 18.78 -9.93
C TYR A 235 -6.73 19.74 -8.75
N TYR A 236 -5.85 20.73 -8.63
CA TYR A 236 -6.04 21.81 -7.65
C TYR A 236 -7.38 22.53 -7.84
N ASP A 237 -7.71 22.92 -9.08
CA ASP A 237 -8.97 23.60 -9.38
C ASP A 237 -10.20 22.69 -9.13
N PHE A 238 -10.06 21.38 -9.38
CA PHE A 238 -11.08 20.37 -9.07
C PHE A 238 -11.29 20.21 -7.56
N ILE A 239 -10.20 20.04 -6.81
CA ILE A 239 -10.21 19.85 -5.35
C ILE A 239 -10.82 21.05 -4.63
N MET A 240 -10.56 22.26 -5.13
CA MET A 240 -11.17 23.48 -4.59
C MET A 240 -12.69 23.54 -4.80
N ARG A 241 -13.25 22.73 -5.70
CA ARG A 241 -14.69 22.64 -5.98
C ARG A 241 -15.35 21.40 -5.37
N SER A 242 -14.59 20.33 -5.13
CA SER A 242 -15.07 19.08 -4.55
C SER A 242 -15.01 19.09 -3.01
N GLY A 243 -16.06 18.59 -2.37
CA GLY A 243 -16.10 18.33 -0.93
C GLY A 243 -16.01 16.83 -0.59
N GLY A 244 -16.25 16.46 0.67
CA GLY A 244 -16.41 15.05 1.06
C GLY A 244 -15.13 14.25 1.22
N TRP A 245 -14.12 14.82 1.90
CA TRP A 245 -12.84 14.15 2.14
C TRP A 245 -12.82 13.41 3.47
N TYR A 246 -12.10 12.29 3.52
CA TYR A 246 -11.87 11.54 4.73
C TYR A 246 -10.39 11.35 4.93
N TYR A 247 -9.87 11.51 6.15
CA TYR A 247 -8.45 11.28 6.45
C TYR A 247 -8.29 10.21 7.53
N LYS A 248 -7.16 9.50 7.52
CA LYS A 248 -6.77 8.61 8.63
C LYS A 248 -5.96 9.40 9.65
N ASP A 249 -6.40 9.37 10.90
CA ASP A 249 -5.65 9.91 12.03
C ASP A 249 -4.35 9.12 12.25
N ARG A 250 -3.44 9.61 13.10
CA ARG A 250 -2.16 8.92 13.42
C ARG A 250 -2.35 7.55 14.07
N ILE A 251 -3.54 7.31 14.63
CA ILE A 251 -3.97 6.03 15.23
C ILE A 251 -4.58 5.09 14.16
N GLY A 252 -4.78 5.58 12.93
CA GLY A 252 -5.38 4.81 11.83
C GLY A 252 -6.91 4.89 11.74
N ARG A 253 -7.56 5.65 12.63
CA ARG A 253 -9.01 5.87 12.61
C ARG A 253 -9.40 6.79 11.45
N THR A 254 -10.47 6.46 10.76
CA THR A 254 -11.04 7.30 9.71
C THR A 254 -11.80 8.47 10.32
N ARG A 255 -11.63 9.66 9.75
CA ARG A 255 -12.30 10.91 10.14
C ARG A 255 -12.92 11.54 8.90
N GLY A 256 -14.14 12.03 9.02
CA GLY A 256 -14.87 12.69 7.95
C GLY A 256 -16.38 12.45 8.07
N PRO A 257 -17.18 12.93 7.09
CA PRO A 257 -16.76 13.71 5.93
C PRO A 257 -16.22 15.09 6.32
N CYS A 258 -15.12 15.50 5.71
CA CYS A 258 -14.47 16.79 5.93
C CYS A 258 -14.53 17.66 4.68
N GLU A 259 -14.89 18.91 4.87
CA GLU A 259 -14.69 19.94 3.85
C GLU A 259 -13.23 20.37 3.78
N LEU A 260 -12.83 21.01 2.68
CA LEU A 260 -11.46 21.48 2.49
C LEU A 260 -11.03 22.46 3.59
N ILE A 261 -11.93 23.27 4.15
CA ILE A 261 -11.63 24.17 5.27
C ILE A 261 -11.27 23.40 6.55
N GLN A 262 -11.92 22.26 6.80
CA GLN A 262 -11.63 21.41 7.95
C GLN A 262 -10.28 20.70 7.77
N LEU A 263 -9.93 20.32 6.55
CA LEU A 263 -8.59 19.80 6.24
C LEU A 263 -7.51 20.87 6.43
N LYS A 264 -7.76 22.11 6.00
CA LYS A 264 -6.84 23.25 6.19
C LYS A 264 -6.59 23.52 7.68
N THR A 265 -7.64 23.53 8.49
CA THR A 265 -7.52 23.73 9.94
C THR A 265 -6.80 22.57 10.61
N ALA A 266 -7.12 21.33 10.24
CA ALA A 266 -6.42 20.14 10.74
C ALA A 266 -4.93 20.10 10.35
N TRP A 267 -4.58 20.58 9.15
CA TRP A 267 -3.19 20.78 8.73
C TRP A 267 -2.50 21.89 9.55
N GLY A 268 -3.15 23.05 9.73
CA GLY A 268 -2.62 24.16 10.53
C GLY A 268 -2.38 23.79 12.00
N ALA A 269 -3.25 22.93 12.54
CA ALA A 269 -3.12 22.34 13.88
C ALA A 269 -2.03 21.25 13.96
N GLY A 270 -1.46 20.82 12.82
CA GLY A 270 -0.46 19.75 12.76
C GLY A 270 -1.00 18.36 13.06
N ILE A 271 -2.32 18.17 12.94
CA ILE A 271 -3.00 16.86 13.04
C ILE A 271 -2.72 16.06 11.77
N ILE A 272 -2.90 16.72 10.63
CA ILE A 272 -2.68 16.18 9.28
C ILE A 272 -1.38 16.75 8.71
N ASP A 273 -0.69 15.93 7.93
CA ASP A 273 0.52 16.29 7.20
C ASP A 273 0.53 15.71 5.77
N LYS A 274 1.64 15.89 5.06
CA LYS A 274 1.82 15.40 3.68
C LYS A 274 1.69 13.88 3.57
N TYR A 275 1.99 13.15 4.63
CA TYR A 275 2.04 11.69 4.66
C TYR A 275 0.73 11.07 5.17
N THR A 276 -0.19 11.91 5.62
CA THR A 276 -1.49 11.48 6.11
C THR A 276 -2.31 10.94 4.94
N PHE A 277 -2.84 9.73 5.12
CA PHE A 277 -3.69 9.08 4.14
C PHE A 277 -5.05 9.77 4.10
N ILE A 278 -5.50 10.06 2.88
CA ILE A 278 -6.78 10.70 2.61
C ILE A 278 -7.52 9.89 1.53
N TRP A 279 -8.83 9.97 1.57
CA TRP A 279 -9.75 9.34 0.63
C TRP A 279 -10.84 10.35 0.28
N GLY A 280 -11.29 10.31 -0.97
CA GLY A 280 -12.40 11.11 -1.47
C GLY A 280 -13.32 10.22 -2.29
N GLU A 281 -14.55 10.67 -2.52
CA GLU A 281 -15.58 9.90 -3.23
C GLU A 281 -15.15 9.42 -4.62
N ASP A 282 -14.34 10.23 -5.32
CA ASP A 282 -13.79 9.92 -6.65
C ASP A 282 -12.45 9.15 -6.60
N MET A 283 -12.08 8.54 -5.47
CA MET A 283 -10.83 7.79 -5.30
C MET A 283 -11.08 6.31 -4.98
N ASP A 284 -10.33 5.43 -5.63
CA ASP A 284 -10.44 3.98 -5.41
C ASP A 284 -9.78 3.53 -4.09
N GLU A 285 -8.75 4.25 -3.63
CA GLU A 285 -7.93 3.84 -2.48
C GLU A 285 -7.50 5.02 -1.59
N TRP A 286 -7.04 4.69 -0.38
CA TRP A 286 -6.47 5.66 0.56
C TRP A 286 -5.06 6.03 0.12
N VAL A 287 -4.83 7.31 -0.18
CA VAL A 287 -3.53 7.79 -0.69
C VAL A 287 -3.00 8.93 0.20
N PRO A 288 -1.69 9.02 0.46
CA PRO A 288 -1.12 10.18 1.16
C PRO A 288 -1.41 11.50 0.43
N ILE A 289 -1.73 12.57 1.17
CA ILE A 289 -2.03 13.90 0.61
C ILE A 289 -0.96 14.38 -0.38
N GLY A 290 0.31 14.11 -0.09
CA GLY A 290 1.44 14.49 -0.92
C GLY A 290 1.55 13.78 -2.27
N MET A 291 0.84 12.66 -2.46
CA MET A 291 0.83 11.90 -3.70
C MET A 291 -0.35 12.28 -4.61
N ILE A 292 -1.38 12.93 -4.07
CA ILE A 292 -2.53 13.41 -4.84
C ILE A 292 -2.16 14.74 -5.51
N TYR A 293 -2.27 14.81 -6.82
CA TYR A 293 -1.99 16.01 -7.59
C TYR A 293 -2.82 17.20 -7.09
N GLY A 294 -2.16 18.32 -6.76
CA GLY A 294 -2.84 19.55 -6.34
C GLY A 294 -3.41 19.55 -4.91
N MET A 295 -3.52 18.41 -4.22
CA MET A 295 -4.13 18.33 -2.88
C MET A 295 -3.30 19.00 -1.80
N GLU A 296 -1.99 18.74 -1.77
CA GLU A 296 -1.08 19.43 -0.84
C GLU A 296 -1.18 20.96 -1.01
N ARG A 297 -1.31 21.44 -2.25
CA ARG A 297 -1.45 22.87 -2.52
C ARG A 297 -2.81 23.42 -2.12
N ALA A 298 -3.88 22.63 -2.23
CA ALA A 298 -5.24 23.00 -1.84
C ALA A 298 -5.40 23.08 -0.31
N VAL A 299 -4.78 22.15 0.43
CA VAL A 299 -4.84 22.09 1.89
C VAL A 299 -3.78 23.00 2.54
N ALA A 300 -2.54 22.99 2.07
CA ALA A 300 -1.44 23.77 2.64
C ALA A 300 -1.26 25.11 1.92
N THR A 301 -2.29 25.97 1.98
CA THR A 301 -2.20 27.37 1.51
C THR A 301 -1.13 28.16 2.30
N TRP A 302 -0.68 29.30 1.77
CA TRP A 302 0.40 30.07 2.39
C TRP A 302 0.07 30.50 3.84
N GLU A 303 -1.19 30.86 4.11
CA GLU A 303 -1.70 31.20 5.43
C GLU A 303 -1.65 30.00 6.40
N VAL A 304 -2.06 28.81 5.94
CA VAL A 304 -2.06 27.57 6.72
C VAL A 304 -0.62 27.11 7.00
N ARG A 305 0.30 27.30 6.03
CA ARG A 305 1.73 27.02 6.22
C ARG A 305 2.37 27.94 7.25
N LEU A 306 1.98 29.21 7.30
CA LEU A 306 2.42 30.13 8.36
C LEU A 306 1.85 29.73 9.72
N GLY A 307 0.56 29.37 9.79
CA GLY A 307 -0.07 28.85 11.00
C GLY A 307 0.63 27.59 11.52
N ALA A 308 0.87 26.61 10.64
CA ALA A 308 1.59 25.38 10.97
C ALA A 308 3.05 25.65 11.39
N ALA A 309 3.73 26.63 10.78
CA ALA A 309 5.08 27.02 11.18
C ALA A 309 5.08 27.66 12.57
N ALA A 310 4.08 28.47 12.90
CA ALA A 310 3.93 29.08 14.23
C ALA A 310 3.64 28.03 15.31
N THR A 311 2.72 27.09 15.05
CA THR A 311 2.43 25.99 15.98
C THR A 311 3.65 25.09 16.16
N ALA A 312 4.36 24.76 15.09
CA ALA A 312 5.61 24.00 15.15
C ALA A 312 6.71 24.76 15.91
N PHE A 313 6.83 26.08 15.73
CA PHE A 313 7.78 26.91 16.45
C PHE A 313 7.50 26.91 17.97
N LEU A 314 6.25 27.10 18.38
CA LEU A 314 5.83 27.00 19.78
C LEU A 314 6.14 25.62 20.37
N HIS A 315 5.81 24.54 19.63
CA HIS A 315 6.10 23.18 20.04
C HIS A 315 7.61 22.92 20.17
N LYS A 316 8.44 23.45 19.26
CA LYS A 316 9.90 23.36 19.34
C LYS A 316 10.46 24.11 20.54
N LEU A 317 9.97 25.33 20.80
CA LEU A 317 10.35 26.11 21.98
C LEU A 317 10.00 25.37 23.28
N GLN A 318 8.80 24.79 23.38
CA GLN A 318 8.38 23.99 24.54
C GLN A 318 9.29 22.78 24.79
N LYS A 319 9.81 22.15 23.73
CA LYS A 319 10.68 20.97 23.80
C LYS A 319 12.18 21.30 23.81
N GLY A 320 12.57 22.58 23.81
CA GLY A 320 13.97 23.00 23.73
C GLY A 320 14.67 22.64 22.42
N ILE A 321 13.91 22.39 21.35
CA ILE A 321 14.46 22.04 20.03
C ILE A 321 14.76 23.33 19.27
N PRO A 322 15.93 23.46 18.61
CA PRO A 322 16.25 24.66 17.85
C PRO A 322 15.25 24.86 16.68
N PRO A 323 14.82 26.10 16.40
CA PRO A 323 13.76 26.36 15.42
C PRO A 323 14.13 25.95 13.98
N TRP A 324 15.42 25.95 13.65
CA TRP A 324 15.96 25.57 12.34
C TRP A 324 16.07 24.05 12.12
N VAL A 325 16.01 23.22 13.17
CA VAL A 325 16.08 21.75 13.03
C VAL A 325 14.71 21.25 12.56
N PRO A 326 14.59 20.56 11.40
CA PRO A 326 13.33 19.97 10.99
C PRO A 326 12.86 18.91 11.99
N LEU A 327 11.55 18.75 12.14
CA LEU A 327 11.00 17.64 12.93
C LEU A 327 11.37 16.32 12.26
N LYS A 328 11.55 15.25 13.05
CA LYS A 328 11.83 13.91 12.53
C LYS A 328 10.77 13.52 11.51
N GLY A 329 11.19 13.09 10.31
CA GLY A 329 10.30 12.75 9.20
C GLY A 329 9.90 13.92 8.29
N PHE A 330 10.20 15.16 8.66
CA PHE A 330 9.94 16.37 7.86
C PHE A 330 11.20 16.96 7.21
N GLU A 331 12.29 16.19 7.19
CA GLU A 331 13.51 16.57 6.49
C GLU A 331 13.26 16.64 4.98
N LYS A 332 13.66 17.75 4.37
CA LYS A 332 13.59 17.89 2.91
C LYS A 332 14.67 17.03 2.27
N LYS A 333 14.31 15.79 1.95
CA LYS A 333 15.19 14.87 1.25
C LYS A 333 15.11 15.09 -0.26
N SER A 334 16.25 15.03 -0.94
CA SER A 334 16.26 15.01 -2.40
C SER A 334 15.67 13.69 -2.90
N ARG A 335 15.11 13.66 -4.11
CA ARG A 335 14.59 12.41 -4.70
C ARG A 335 15.66 11.34 -4.84
N LYS A 336 16.88 11.75 -5.16
CA LYS A 336 18.05 10.87 -5.21
C LYS A 336 18.34 10.28 -3.83
N GLN A 337 18.37 11.12 -2.80
CA GLN A 337 18.54 10.65 -1.42
C GLN A 337 17.45 9.67 -0.99
N LEU A 338 16.18 9.93 -1.29
CA LEU A 338 15.08 9.00 -1.00
C LEU A 338 15.25 7.66 -1.73
N GLN A 339 15.73 7.71 -2.97
CA GLN A 339 15.99 6.50 -3.76
C GLN A 339 17.17 5.71 -3.19
N ASP A 340 18.26 6.40 -2.84
CA ASP A 340 19.45 5.80 -2.25
C ASP A 340 19.11 5.16 -0.89
N GLU A 341 18.35 5.85 -0.03
CA GLU A 341 17.84 5.31 1.23
C GLU A 341 16.94 4.08 1.02
N ALA A 342 16.09 4.09 -0.02
CA ALA A 342 15.25 2.95 -0.35
C ALA A 342 16.07 1.75 -0.83
N TYR A 343 17.10 1.98 -1.65
CA TYR A 343 18.01 0.91 -2.07
C TYR A 343 18.84 0.38 -0.92
N GLU A 344 19.37 1.26 -0.07
CA GLU A 344 20.14 0.89 1.12
C GLU A 344 19.29 0.09 2.10
N SER A 345 18.04 0.52 2.35
CA SER A 345 17.07 -0.23 3.16
C SER A 345 16.80 -1.60 2.57
N LYS A 346 16.56 -1.70 1.25
CA LYS A 346 16.30 -2.98 0.59
C LYS A 346 17.52 -3.90 0.62
N ARG A 347 18.73 -3.37 0.41
CA ARG A 347 19.98 -4.14 0.51
C ARG A 347 20.20 -4.66 1.92
N ARG A 348 19.96 -3.83 2.94
CA ARG A 348 19.99 -4.26 4.34
C ARG A 348 18.95 -5.32 4.63
N ASP A 349 17.73 -5.17 4.12
CA ASP A 349 16.68 -6.18 4.29
C ASP A 349 17.08 -7.53 3.69
N LEU A 350 17.68 -7.52 2.50
CA LEU A 350 18.19 -8.74 1.87
C LEU A 350 19.37 -9.34 2.65
N ALA A 351 20.30 -8.51 3.12
CA ALA A 351 21.44 -8.96 3.93
C ALA A 351 20.99 -9.52 5.30
N VAL A 352 19.94 -8.97 5.90
CA VAL A 352 19.32 -9.54 7.11
C VAL A 352 18.76 -10.92 6.83
N LEU A 353 18.09 -11.10 5.69
CA LEU A 353 17.57 -12.41 5.29
C LEU A 353 18.72 -13.39 5.02
N GLU A 354 19.77 -12.96 4.31
CA GLU A 354 20.96 -13.78 4.03
C GLU A 354 21.68 -14.22 5.32
N ALA A 355 21.85 -13.32 6.29
CA ALA A 355 22.44 -13.65 7.59
C ALA A 355 21.64 -14.70 8.39
N ASN A 356 20.35 -14.86 8.09
CA ASN A 356 19.42 -15.69 8.86
C ASN A 356 18.74 -16.76 7.99
N ASP A 357 19.43 -17.26 6.96
CA ASP A 357 18.98 -18.35 6.08
C ASP A 357 17.58 -18.10 5.44
N GLY A 358 17.32 -16.86 5.05
CA GLY A 358 16.06 -16.44 4.40
C GLY A 358 14.92 -16.11 5.36
N ILE A 359 15.16 -16.13 6.67
CA ILE A 359 14.14 -15.87 7.70
C ILE A 359 14.43 -14.51 8.36
N TRP A 360 13.42 -13.66 8.48
CA TRP A 360 13.61 -12.41 9.22
C TRP A 360 13.78 -12.71 10.72
N PRO A 361 14.81 -12.20 11.39
CA PRO A 361 15.05 -12.48 12.80
C PRO A 361 13.98 -11.87 13.70
N GLY A 362 13.61 -12.61 14.73
CA GLY A 362 12.66 -12.19 15.77
C GLY A 362 11.29 -12.86 15.69
N VAL A 363 10.47 -12.67 16.72
CA VAL A 363 9.10 -13.22 16.79
C VAL A 363 8.11 -12.23 16.19
N ARG A 364 8.36 -10.92 16.32
CA ARG A 364 7.51 -9.85 15.77
C ARG A 364 7.83 -9.58 14.29
N ILE A 365 7.91 -10.62 13.46
CA ILE A 365 8.09 -10.47 12.01
C ILE A 365 6.78 -9.93 11.40
N PRO A 366 6.79 -9.00 10.44
CA PRO A 366 5.57 -8.59 9.72
C PRO A 366 4.81 -9.77 9.09
N SER A 367 5.51 -10.77 8.57
CA SER A 367 4.94 -12.02 8.07
C SER A 367 4.47 -12.95 9.19
N HIS A 368 5.16 -12.98 10.34
CA HIS A 368 4.73 -13.75 11.52
C HIS A 368 3.48 -13.13 12.17
N ALA A 369 3.32 -11.81 12.18
CA ALA A 369 2.09 -11.16 12.61
C ALA A 369 0.92 -11.50 11.67
N LEU A 370 1.16 -11.55 10.35
CA LEU A 370 0.22 -12.03 9.34
C LEU A 370 -0.09 -13.53 9.51
N PHE A 371 0.91 -14.34 9.86
CA PHE A 371 0.78 -15.77 10.12
C PHE A 371 0.06 -16.05 11.45
N LEU A 372 0.30 -15.28 12.51
CA LEU A 372 -0.41 -15.36 13.79
C LEU A 372 -1.88 -14.95 13.62
N TRP A 373 -2.12 -13.93 12.79
CA TRP A 373 -3.47 -13.54 12.37
C TRP A 373 -4.17 -14.66 11.57
N ALA A 374 -3.44 -15.38 10.71
CA ALA A 374 -3.97 -16.48 9.91
C ALA A 374 -4.06 -17.85 10.64
N SER A 375 -3.20 -18.12 11.65
CA SER A 375 -3.05 -19.42 12.32
C SER A 375 -3.83 -19.56 13.63
N GLY A 376 -4.30 -18.45 14.19
CA GLY A 376 -5.55 -18.40 14.95
C GLY A 376 -5.76 -19.30 16.18
N SER A 377 -4.77 -19.80 16.92
CA SER A 377 -5.12 -20.49 18.19
C SER A 377 -4.09 -20.60 19.32
N GLU A 378 -2.80 -20.86 19.08
CA GLU A 378 -1.93 -21.22 20.23
C GLU A 378 -1.22 -20.01 20.87
N LEU A 379 -0.63 -19.11 20.08
CA LEU A 379 0.06 -17.92 20.60
C LEU A 379 -0.92 -16.81 21.00
N THR A 380 -2.07 -16.71 20.32
CA THR A 380 -3.17 -15.80 20.68
C THR A 380 -3.68 -16.09 22.09
N SER A 381 -3.85 -17.36 22.46
CA SER A 381 -4.35 -17.75 23.79
C SER A 381 -3.40 -17.39 24.94
N ILE A 382 -2.10 -17.22 24.68
CA ILE A 382 -1.09 -16.80 25.65
C ILE A 382 -1.00 -15.27 25.71
N LEU A 383 -1.12 -14.60 24.55
CA LEU A 383 -1.14 -13.13 24.43
C LEU A 383 -2.45 -12.50 24.95
N GLU A 384 -3.57 -13.23 24.90
CA GLU A 384 -4.90 -12.79 25.34
C GLU A 384 -5.14 -12.95 26.86
N GLN A 385 -4.21 -13.55 27.61
CA GLN A 385 -4.38 -13.82 29.04
C GLN A 385 -4.67 -12.57 29.89
N ASP A 386 -4.39 -11.36 29.39
CA ASP A 386 -4.67 -10.12 30.12
C ASP A 386 -5.91 -9.33 29.64
N HIS A 387 -6.58 -9.66 28.52
CA HIS A 387 -7.64 -8.79 27.97
C HIS A 387 -8.96 -9.45 27.50
N MET A 388 -9.16 -10.76 27.62
CA MET A 388 -10.50 -11.36 27.44
C MET A 388 -10.77 -12.49 28.44
N PRO A 389 -11.71 -12.33 29.38
CA PRO A 389 -12.19 -13.48 30.13
C PRO A 389 -13.03 -14.37 29.21
N ASN A 390 -12.59 -15.61 29.02
CA ASN A 390 -13.45 -16.77 28.79
C ASN A 390 -14.35 -16.77 27.54
N LYS A 391 -13.80 -16.73 26.33
CA LYS A 391 -14.60 -17.00 25.12
C LYS A 391 -14.81 -18.50 24.85
N PHE A 392 -13.93 -19.37 25.35
CA PHE A 392 -14.03 -20.83 25.18
C PHE A 392 -13.60 -21.54 26.45
N ILE A 393 -14.22 -22.68 26.77
CA ILE A 393 -13.77 -23.51 27.89
C ILE A 393 -12.34 -23.98 27.57
N PRO A 394 -11.32 -23.64 28.39
CA PRO A 394 -9.95 -24.05 28.13
C PRO A 394 -9.82 -25.56 27.96
N LYS A 395 -8.90 -26.02 27.10
CA LYS A 395 -8.71 -27.46 26.81
C LYS A 395 -8.53 -28.29 28.08
N ASP A 396 -7.89 -27.74 29.11
CA ASP A 396 -7.68 -28.41 30.38
C ASP A 396 -8.97 -28.53 31.20
N MET A 397 -9.83 -27.50 31.19
CA MET A 397 -11.17 -27.55 31.76
C MET A 397 -12.06 -28.55 31.00
N ARG A 398 -11.95 -28.65 29.66
CA ARG A 398 -12.66 -29.67 28.88
C ARG A 398 -12.25 -31.08 29.28
N LYS A 399 -10.95 -31.32 29.53
CA LYS A 399 -10.46 -32.61 30.05
C LYS A 399 -10.94 -32.88 31.47
N GLN A 400 -11.03 -31.86 32.32
CA GLN A 400 -11.58 -32.00 33.67
C GLN A 400 -13.08 -32.31 33.64
N LEU A 401 -13.84 -31.64 32.76
CA LEU A 401 -15.27 -31.91 32.52
C LEU A 401 -15.50 -33.31 31.96
N GLN A 402 -14.68 -33.76 31.01
CA GLN A 402 -14.75 -35.11 30.46
C GLN A 402 -14.41 -36.19 31.50
N LYS A 403 -13.55 -35.87 32.48
CA LYS A 403 -13.27 -36.74 33.64
C LYS A 403 -14.42 -36.75 34.64
N ALA A 404 -15.04 -35.61 34.89
CA ALA A 404 -16.16 -35.47 35.83
C ALA A 404 -17.47 -36.05 35.27
N ILE A 405 -17.68 -35.96 33.96
CA ILE A 405 -18.84 -36.47 33.23
C ILE A 405 -18.34 -37.50 32.21
N PRO A 406 -18.15 -38.76 32.62
CA PRO A 406 -17.71 -39.82 31.72
C PRO A 406 -18.81 -40.08 30.67
N GLY A 407 -18.55 -39.66 29.43
CA GLY A 407 -19.50 -39.74 28.31
C GLY A 407 -19.75 -38.40 27.61
N LEU A 408 -19.27 -37.28 28.17
CA LEU A 408 -19.38 -35.96 27.55
C LEU A 408 -18.66 -35.93 26.20
N ARG A 409 -19.43 -35.79 25.13
CA ARG A 409 -18.90 -35.82 23.76
C ARG A 409 -18.42 -34.41 23.35
N PRO A 410 -17.44 -34.29 22.44
CA PRO A 410 -16.85 -32.99 22.09
C PRO A 410 -17.85 -31.92 21.64
N TRP A 411 -18.96 -32.29 21.01
CA TRP A 411 -20.01 -31.34 20.61
C TRP A 411 -20.99 -31.01 21.74
N GLU A 412 -21.08 -31.84 22.79
CA GLU A 412 -21.89 -31.55 23.97
C GLU A 412 -21.24 -30.45 24.83
N VAL A 413 -19.92 -30.30 24.74
CA VAL A 413 -19.20 -29.13 25.29
C VAL A 413 -19.67 -27.84 24.63
N LEU A 414 -20.02 -27.87 23.34
CA LEU A 414 -20.54 -26.71 22.61
C LEU A 414 -21.92 -26.29 23.12
N SER A 415 -22.76 -27.25 23.53
CA SER A 415 -24.08 -26.96 24.11
C SER A 415 -23.97 -26.42 25.54
N VAL A 416 -22.95 -26.84 26.30
CA VAL A 416 -22.62 -26.20 27.59
C VAL A 416 -22.16 -24.76 27.39
N GLU A 417 -21.32 -24.50 26.38
CA GLU A 417 -20.89 -23.13 26.01
C GLU A 417 -22.11 -22.26 25.58
N GLN A 418 -23.01 -22.80 24.75
CA GLN A 418 -24.26 -22.10 24.35
C GLN A 418 -25.20 -21.83 25.53
N ALA A 419 -25.35 -22.78 26.45
CA ALA A 419 -26.17 -22.59 27.65
C ALA A 419 -25.58 -21.53 28.58
N MET A 420 -24.24 -21.49 28.72
CA MET A 420 -23.56 -20.42 29.45
C MET A 420 -23.77 -19.07 28.78
N ASP A 421 -23.63 -18.97 27.45
CA ASP A 421 -23.93 -17.73 26.72
C ASP A 421 -25.37 -17.27 26.93
N GLN A 422 -26.32 -18.21 26.96
CA GLN A 422 -27.72 -17.89 27.19
C GLN A 422 -28.01 -17.42 28.63
N ILE A 423 -27.32 -17.99 29.63
CA ILE A 423 -27.43 -17.57 31.03
C ILE A 423 -26.75 -16.21 31.26
N THR A 424 -25.60 -16.00 30.63
CA THR A 424 -24.73 -14.84 30.91
C THR A 424 -25.12 -13.62 30.09
N TYR A 425 -25.62 -13.85 28.86
CA TYR A 425 -25.92 -12.80 27.88
C TYR A 425 -27.36 -12.88 27.32
N GLY A 426 -28.25 -13.66 27.96
CA GLY A 426 -29.68 -13.72 27.60
C GLY A 426 -29.97 -14.39 26.25
N GLY A 427 -28.97 -14.97 25.58
CA GLY A 427 -29.10 -15.54 24.23
C GLY A 427 -29.08 -14.49 23.12
N GLU A 428 -28.79 -13.23 23.44
CA GLU A 428 -28.64 -12.16 22.45
C GLU A 428 -27.18 -12.06 21.98
N TRP A 429 -27.00 -12.20 20.68
CA TRP A 429 -25.70 -12.17 20.03
C TRP A 429 -25.21 -10.71 19.92
N TYR A 430 -24.23 -10.29 20.72
CA TYR A 430 -23.62 -8.95 20.57
C TYR A 430 -22.65 -8.91 19.38
N ARG A 431 -23.20 -8.98 18.17
CA ARG A 431 -22.55 -8.46 16.98
C ARG A 431 -23.58 -7.59 16.28
N GLU A 432 -23.34 -6.29 16.29
CA GLU A 432 -23.96 -5.40 15.32
C GLU A 432 -23.75 -6.02 13.92
N PRO A 433 -24.81 -6.21 13.12
CA PRO A 433 -24.64 -6.78 11.80
C PRO A 433 -23.65 -5.93 11.00
N LEU A 434 -22.81 -6.57 10.19
CA LEU A 434 -21.88 -5.86 9.31
C LEU A 434 -22.69 -4.91 8.41
N GLY A 435 -22.64 -3.61 8.70
CA GLY A 435 -23.46 -2.57 8.08
C GLY A 435 -24.41 -1.80 9.03
N ALA A 436 -24.52 -2.19 10.30
CA ALA A 436 -25.29 -1.46 11.32
C ALA A 436 -24.59 -0.21 11.86
N PHE A 437 -23.30 -0.03 11.59
CA PHE A 437 -22.64 1.26 11.78
C PHE A 437 -23.15 2.22 10.70
N THR A 438 -24.20 2.98 11.00
CA THR A 438 -24.42 4.24 10.31
C THR A 438 -23.30 5.17 10.76
N THR A 439 -22.32 5.43 9.88
CA THR A 439 -21.29 6.47 10.12
C THR A 439 -21.86 7.89 10.04
N GLY A 440 -23.18 8.03 10.12
CA GLY A 440 -23.88 9.30 10.15
C GLY A 440 -23.73 9.95 11.53
N PRO A 441 -23.72 11.28 11.60
CA PRO A 441 -23.87 11.98 12.87
C PRO A 441 -25.10 11.49 13.65
N PRO A 442 -25.06 11.45 14.99
CA PRO A 442 -26.17 10.95 15.81
C PRO A 442 -27.50 11.68 15.55
N TYR A 443 -27.45 12.96 15.13
CA TYR A 443 -28.65 13.74 14.82
C TYR A 443 -29.45 13.22 13.62
N ILE A 444 -28.89 12.36 12.75
CA ILE A 444 -29.63 11.84 11.60
C ILE A 444 -30.76 10.91 12.06
N GLN A 445 -30.54 10.17 13.14
CA GLN A 445 -31.57 9.32 13.72
C GLN A 445 -32.71 10.19 14.29
N ASP A 446 -32.36 11.16 15.13
CA ASP A 446 -33.31 12.14 15.67
C ASP A 446 -34.06 12.90 14.55
N TRP A 447 -33.36 13.29 13.48
CA TRP A 447 -33.96 13.96 12.33
C TRP A 447 -34.92 13.06 11.53
N ASN A 448 -34.58 11.78 11.36
CA ASN A 448 -35.47 10.84 10.69
C ASN A 448 -36.74 10.61 11.53
N GLU A 449 -36.59 10.46 12.86
CA GLU A 449 -37.70 10.35 13.79
C GLU A 449 -38.59 11.61 13.74
N ASP A 450 -37.99 12.82 13.79
CA ASP A 450 -38.71 14.08 13.64
C ASP A 450 -39.46 14.21 12.29
N VAL A 451 -38.86 13.70 11.21
CA VAL A 451 -39.46 13.72 9.87
C VAL A 451 -40.61 12.72 9.76
N GLU A 452 -40.45 11.52 10.33
CA GLU A 452 -41.53 10.52 10.41
C GLU A 452 -42.71 11.08 11.23
N ASP A 453 -42.44 11.64 12.41
CA ASP A 453 -43.45 12.28 13.27
C ASP A 453 -44.16 13.44 12.55
N PHE A 454 -43.43 14.24 11.78
CA PHE A 454 -44.01 15.33 10.99
C PHE A 454 -44.90 14.81 9.87
N ILE A 455 -44.46 13.76 9.16
CA ILE A 455 -45.24 13.13 8.08
C ILE A 455 -46.52 12.52 8.65
N ASP A 456 -46.43 11.80 9.76
CA ASP A 456 -47.57 11.17 10.42
C ASP A 456 -48.57 12.23 10.91
N SER A 457 -48.08 13.31 11.52
CA SER A 457 -48.91 14.45 11.94
C SER A 457 -49.61 15.11 10.75
N TYR A 458 -48.91 15.26 9.62
CA TYR A 458 -49.48 15.82 8.41
C TYR A 458 -50.54 14.91 7.79
N GLN A 459 -50.30 13.60 7.77
CA GLN A 459 -51.28 12.61 7.30
C GLN A 459 -52.54 12.64 8.17
N GLN A 460 -52.39 12.58 9.49
CA GLN A 460 -53.52 12.67 10.43
C GLN A 460 -54.31 13.98 10.25
N PHE A 461 -53.62 15.11 10.13
CA PHE A 461 -54.28 16.39 9.87
C PHE A 461 -55.05 16.39 8.55
N THR A 462 -54.48 15.80 7.51
CA THR A 462 -55.11 15.72 6.20
C THR A 462 -56.36 14.83 6.24
N GLU A 463 -56.30 13.69 6.91
CA GLU A 463 -57.45 12.80 7.14
C GLU A 463 -58.57 13.53 7.87
N LEU A 464 -58.27 14.19 8.99
CA LEU A 464 -59.24 14.97 9.77
C LEU A 464 -59.87 16.11 8.95
N MET A 465 -59.08 16.79 8.11
CA MET A 465 -59.59 17.84 7.24
C MET A 465 -60.50 17.29 6.14
N CYS A 466 -60.17 16.13 5.57
CA CYS A 466 -61.02 15.46 4.59
C CYS A 466 -62.35 15.04 5.24
N GLU A 467 -62.32 14.40 6.42
CA GLU A 467 -63.52 14.03 7.18
C GLU A 467 -64.40 15.26 7.48
N PHE A 468 -63.80 16.34 7.98
CA PHE A 468 -64.52 17.59 8.24
C PHE A 468 -65.19 18.17 6.99
N LEU A 469 -64.51 18.15 5.84
CA LEU A 469 -65.06 18.66 4.58
C LEU A 469 -66.18 17.77 4.03
N GLU A 470 -66.10 16.46 4.22
CA GLU A 470 -67.19 15.53 3.89
C GLU A 470 -68.44 15.78 4.75
N GLU A 471 -68.28 16.03 6.05
CA GLU A 471 -69.39 16.31 6.96
C GLU A 471 -70.03 17.69 6.73
N THR A 472 -69.22 18.70 6.43
CA THR A 472 -69.68 20.09 6.31
C THR A 472 -70.22 20.47 4.94
N ILE A 473 -69.74 19.84 3.87
CA ILE A 473 -70.09 20.19 2.49
C ILE A 473 -70.82 19.02 1.83
N PRO A 474 -72.16 19.09 1.66
CA PRO A 474 -72.93 18.04 1.02
C PRO A 474 -72.42 17.74 -0.40
N GLY A 475 -71.98 16.50 -0.62
CA GLY A 475 -71.49 16.03 -1.92
C GLY A 475 -69.99 16.18 -2.16
N PHE A 476 -69.21 16.62 -1.16
CA PHE A 476 -67.74 16.71 -1.25
C PHE A 476 -67.06 15.35 -1.45
N ASN A 477 -67.65 14.26 -0.96
CA ASN A 477 -67.15 12.89 -1.16
C ASN A 477 -66.98 12.55 -2.66
N LYS A 478 -67.86 13.08 -3.53
CA LYS A 478 -67.72 12.89 -4.99
C LYS A 478 -66.49 13.57 -5.58
N VAL A 479 -66.01 14.64 -4.94
CA VAL A 479 -64.78 15.34 -5.33
C VAL A 479 -63.57 14.52 -4.88
N LEU A 480 -63.58 13.99 -3.65
CA LEU A 480 -62.53 13.10 -3.15
C LEU A 480 -62.42 11.82 -4.00
N ASP A 481 -63.52 11.14 -4.29
CA ASP A 481 -63.56 9.97 -5.18
C ASP A 481 -62.92 10.25 -6.55
N LYS A 482 -63.13 11.46 -7.08
CA LYS A 482 -62.56 11.88 -8.37
C LYS A 482 -61.06 12.15 -8.26
N VAL A 483 -60.61 12.75 -7.15
CA VAL A 483 -59.20 13.01 -6.89
C VAL A 483 -58.44 11.70 -6.73
N ASP A 484 -58.98 10.75 -5.99
CA ASP A 484 -58.39 9.42 -5.80
C ASP A 484 -58.32 8.64 -7.12
N ALA A 485 -59.41 8.65 -7.90
CA ALA A 485 -59.42 8.05 -9.22
C ALA A 485 -58.36 8.68 -10.16
N GLU A 486 -58.14 9.99 -10.08
CA GLU A 486 -57.10 10.67 -10.87
C GLU A 486 -55.68 10.36 -10.37
N ALA A 487 -55.48 10.27 -9.05
CA ALA A 487 -54.23 9.89 -8.43
C ALA A 487 -53.82 8.45 -8.79
N GLU A 488 -54.75 7.51 -8.70
CA GLU A 488 -54.56 6.13 -9.14
C GLU A 488 -54.25 6.05 -10.64
N ALA A 489 -54.96 6.80 -11.48
CA ALA A 489 -54.70 6.84 -12.91
C ALA A 489 -53.28 7.36 -13.22
N LYS A 490 -52.82 8.40 -12.52
CA LYS A 490 -51.44 8.90 -12.63
C LYS A 490 -50.42 7.87 -12.15
N TYR A 491 -50.69 7.17 -11.06
CA TYR A 491 -49.82 6.11 -10.53
C TYR A 491 -49.69 4.94 -11.52
N ARG A 492 -50.80 4.45 -12.08
CA ARG A 492 -50.81 3.40 -13.13
C ARG A 492 -50.01 3.83 -14.36
N ARG A 493 -50.18 5.07 -14.84
CA ARG A 493 -49.39 5.62 -15.96
C ARG A 493 -47.89 5.64 -15.66
N ARG A 494 -47.49 6.00 -14.44
CA ARG A 494 -46.06 6.00 -14.03
C ARG A 494 -45.50 4.58 -14.02
N LEU A 495 -46.22 3.63 -13.43
CA LEU A 495 -45.85 2.20 -13.44
C LEU A 495 -45.71 1.64 -14.86
N GLU A 496 -46.68 1.91 -15.73
CA GLU A 496 -46.63 1.49 -17.14
C GLU A 496 -45.46 2.14 -17.89
N SER A 497 -45.20 3.44 -17.65
CA SER A 497 -44.07 4.13 -18.24
C SER A 497 -42.73 3.54 -17.77
N GLY A 498 -42.64 3.16 -16.49
CA GLY A 498 -41.48 2.49 -15.92
C GLY A 498 -41.25 1.11 -16.54
N LYS A 499 -42.32 0.30 -16.65
CA LYS A 499 -42.28 -1.00 -17.32
C LYS A 499 -41.86 -0.88 -18.79
N ARG A 500 -42.42 0.07 -19.54
CA ARG A 500 -42.04 0.35 -20.94
C ARG A 500 -40.58 0.76 -21.08
N LYS A 501 -40.05 1.58 -20.17
CA LYS A 501 -38.62 1.94 -20.14
C LYS A 501 -37.74 0.71 -19.88
N ILE A 502 -38.13 -0.14 -18.92
CA ILE A 502 -37.42 -1.39 -18.62
C ILE A 502 -37.45 -2.35 -19.82
N GLU A 503 -38.58 -2.49 -20.50
CA GLU A 503 -38.72 -3.33 -21.70
C GLU A 503 -37.95 -2.78 -22.92
N ALA A 504 -37.93 -1.47 -23.12
CA ALA A 504 -37.12 -0.82 -24.16
C ALA A 504 -35.62 -1.06 -23.94
N ILE A 505 -35.16 -0.98 -22.69
CA ILE A 505 -33.78 -1.33 -22.30
C ILE A 505 -33.51 -2.81 -22.56
N LYS A 506 -34.47 -3.72 -22.30
CA LYS A 506 -34.32 -5.15 -22.60
C LYS A 506 -34.27 -5.44 -24.11
N ARG A 507 -35.07 -4.77 -24.94
CA ARG A 507 -35.03 -4.90 -26.41
C ARG A 507 -33.75 -4.36 -27.01
N ALA A 508 -33.25 -3.22 -26.52
CA ALA A 508 -31.97 -2.66 -26.95
C ALA A 508 -30.76 -3.56 -26.60
N ARG A 509 -30.92 -4.49 -25.64
CA ARG A 509 -29.92 -5.47 -25.23
C ARG A 509 -29.96 -6.79 -26.00
N GLN A 510 -30.98 -7.06 -26.82
CA GLN A 510 -30.97 -8.25 -27.69
C GLN A 510 -30.08 -7.98 -28.92
N PRO A 511 -29.02 -8.77 -29.15
CA PRO A 511 -28.19 -8.60 -30.34
C PRO A 511 -29.03 -8.90 -31.58
N GLN A 512 -29.03 -7.99 -32.56
CA GLN A 512 -29.55 -8.27 -33.91
C GLN A 512 -28.77 -9.48 -34.46
N ARG A 513 -29.47 -10.57 -34.75
CA ARG A 513 -28.93 -11.61 -35.63
C ARG A 513 -28.73 -10.96 -36.99
N VAL A 514 -27.47 -10.78 -37.38
CA VAL A 514 -27.09 -10.45 -38.75
C VAL A 514 -27.29 -11.74 -39.55
N ASP A 515 -28.29 -11.77 -40.43
CA ASP A 515 -28.43 -12.85 -41.41
C ASP A 515 -27.32 -12.68 -42.46
N PRO A 516 -26.51 -13.72 -42.75
CA PRO A 516 -25.28 -13.58 -43.53
C PRO A 516 -25.46 -13.43 -45.06
N ASN A 517 -26.64 -13.00 -45.55
CA ASN A 517 -26.96 -13.03 -46.98
C ASN A 517 -27.31 -11.67 -47.62
N GLU A 518 -26.94 -10.53 -47.03
CA GLU A 518 -27.25 -9.19 -47.60
C GLU A 518 -26.04 -8.38 -48.11
N ASP A 519 -24.88 -9.02 -48.33
CA ASP A 519 -23.69 -8.36 -48.89
C ASP A 519 -23.43 -8.74 -50.37
N ASP A 520 -24.48 -8.99 -51.15
CA ASP A 520 -24.42 -9.05 -52.63
C ASP A 520 -25.38 -8.00 -53.20
N ASP A 521 -25.04 -6.72 -53.06
CA ASP A 521 -25.40 -5.62 -53.97
C ASP A 521 -25.01 -4.28 -53.30
N LEU A 522 -23.77 -3.81 -53.54
CA LEU A 522 -23.40 -2.38 -53.67
C LEU A 522 -21.93 -2.18 -54.07
#